data_AF-A0A1F9CMQ0-F1
#
_entry.id   AF-A0A1F9CMQ0-F1
#
_cell.length_a   1.000
_cell.length_b   1.000
_cell.length_c   1.000
_cell.angle_alpha   90.00
_cell.angle_beta   90.00
_cell.angle_gamma   90.00
#
_symmetry.space_group_name_H-M   'P 1'
#
loop_
_entity.id
_entity.type
_entity.pdbx_description
1 polymer ?
#
loop_
_entity_poly.entity_id
_entity_poly.type
_entity_poly.pdbx_seq_one_letter_code
_entity_poly.pdbx_strand_id
1 'polypeptide(L)'
;MSPRGRSDARPRARFRKEERLLLRPEYRRATAHGNRRTSAHFVVYLASNNIGRPRLGITASRKVGKAVVRNRVKRLIREYFRVSKHCLPPSRDVVVIARKADAEMRLQEVMRELDRVIGVRR
;
A
#
# COMPACT_ATOMS: atom_id res chain seq x y z
N MET A 1 -24.89 37.09 15.26
CA MET A 1 -23.46 36.86 15.54
C MET A 1 -23.12 35.42 15.15
N SER A 2 -22.51 35.22 13.97
CA SER A 2 -21.92 33.92 13.58
C SER A 2 -20.38 34.07 13.63
N PRO A 3 -19.63 32.97 13.80
CA PRO A 3 -19.16 32.26 12.61
C PRO A 3 -19.30 30.73 12.74
N ARG A 4 -19.92 30.06 11.76
CA ARG A 4 -19.29 29.47 10.56
C ARG A 4 -18.48 28.19 10.84
N GLY A 5 -19.01 27.09 10.33
CA GLY A 5 -18.27 26.11 9.52
C GLY A 5 -17.14 25.33 10.21
N ARG A 6 -17.48 24.21 10.84
CA ARG A 6 -16.56 23.07 10.89
C ARG A 6 -16.57 22.39 9.53
N SER A 7 -15.69 22.86 8.66
CA SER A 7 -15.34 22.22 7.40
C SER A 7 -14.89 20.79 7.68
N ASP A 8 -15.73 19.80 7.36
CA ASP A 8 -15.37 18.38 7.31
C ASP A 8 -14.46 18.12 6.10
N ALA A 9 -13.32 18.81 6.08
CA ALA A 9 -12.30 18.65 5.07
C ALA A 9 -11.51 17.40 5.43
N ARG A 10 -12.00 16.22 5.03
CA ARG A 10 -11.17 15.00 4.99
C ARG A 10 -9.86 15.41 4.30
N PRO A 11 -8.71 15.41 5.02
CA PRO A 11 -7.48 15.95 4.46
C PRO A 11 -7.21 15.19 3.17
N ARG A 12 -6.93 15.91 2.07
CA ARG A 12 -6.60 15.30 0.78
C ARG A 12 -5.49 14.28 1.04
N ALA A 13 -5.85 13.00 1.14
CA ALA A 13 -4.91 11.95 1.44
C ALA A 13 -4.00 11.83 0.22
N ARG A 14 -2.87 12.54 0.26
CA ARG A 14 -1.82 12.51 -0.77
C ARG A 14 -0.82 11.44 -0.35
N PHE A 15 -0.31 10.69 -1.32
CA PHE A 15 0.78 9.73 -1.11
C PHE A 15 2.13 10.44 -1.27
N ARG A 16 2.70 10.90 -0.14
CA ARG A 16 3.90 11.76 -0.09
C ARG A 16 5.18 10.93 -0.26
N LYS A 17 6.33 11.61 -0.43
CA LYS A 17 7.63 10.94 -0.61
C LYS A 17 8.05 10.20 0.67
N GLU A 18 7.79 10.78 1.83
CA GLU A 18 8.09 10.24 3.16
C GLU A 18 7.33 8.94 3.48
N GLU A 19 6.21 8.71 2.77
CA GLU A 19 5.39 7.51 2.90
C GLU A 19 5.87 6.40 1.95
N ARG A 20 6.95 6.62 1.18
CA ARG A 20 7.54 5.63 0.27
C ARG A 20 8.70 4.94 0.95
N LEU A 21 8.69 3.61 0.89
CA LEU A 21 9.85 2.80 1.21
C LEU A 21 10.69 2.67 -0.06
N LEU A 22 11.83 3.36 -0.10
CA LEU A 22 12.65 3.52 -1.30
C LEU A 22 14.00 2.81 -1.21
N LEU A 23 14.56 2.67 -0.01
CA LEU A 23 15.93 2.21 0.16
C LEU A 23 16.01 0.68 0.14
N ARG A 24 16.94 0.13 -0.63
CA ARG A 24 17.15 -1.32 -0.75
C ARG A 24 17.38 -2.03 0.60
N PRO A 25 18.18 -1.48 1.55
CA PRO A 25 18.33 -2.08 2.88
C PRO A 25 17.00 -2.16 3.65
N GLU A 26 16.12 -1.18 3.48
CA GLU A 26 14.80 -1.18 4.14
C GLU A 26 13.87 -2.24 3.55
N TYR A 27 13.90 -2.42 2.22
CA TYR A 27 13.18 -3.54 1.58
C TYR A 27 13.66 -4.87 2.15
N ARG A 28 14.99 -5.07 2.18
CA ARG A 28 15.57 -6.32 2.72
C ARG A 28 15.13 -6.57 4.15
N ARG A 29 15.25 -5.58 5.03
CA ARG A 29 14.81 -5.67 6.43
C ARG A 29 13.33 -6.02 6.53
N ALA A 30 12.46 -5.31 5.82
CA ALA A 30 11.03 -5.54 5.85
C ALA A 30 10.65 -6.93 5.32
N THR A 31 11.35 -7.44 4.30
CA THR A 31 11.10 -8.79 3.77
C THR A 31 11.70 -9.91 4.61
N ALA A 32 12.78 -9.65 5.35
CA ALA A 32 13.45 -10.65 6.18
C ALA A 32 12.76 -10.84 7.54
N HIS A 33 12.33 -9.75 8.17
CA HIS A 33 11.76 -9.76 9.52
C HIS A 33 10.27 -9.44 9.56
N GLY A 34 9.68 -9.02 8.45
CA GLY A 34 8.26 -8.73 8.37
C GLY A 34 7.40 -9.98 8.31
N ASN A 35 6.18 -9.90 8.85
CA ASN A 35 5.20 -10.96 8.73
C ASN A 35 4.74 -11.07 7.28
N ARG A 36 4.97 -12.25 6.69
CA ARG A 36 4.61 -12.57 5.31
C ARG A 36 3.16 -13.04 5.23
N ARG A 37 2.37 -12.36 4.40
CA ARG A 37 0.98 -12.68 4.08
C ARG A 37 0.81 -12.79 2.57
N THR A 38 -0.13 -13.61 2.09
CA THR A 38 -0.32 -13.84 0.66
C THR A 38 -1.80 -13.85 0.29
N SER A 39 -2.13 -13.26 -0.86
CA SER A 39 -3.44 -13.34 -1.52
C SER A 39 -3.31 -14.10 -2.84
N ALA A 40 -4.28 -14.05 -3.75
CA ALA A 40 -4.13 -14.62 -5.08
C ALA A 40 -3.05 -13.86 -5.89
N HIS A 41 -3.14 -12.53 -5.89
CA HIS A 41 -2.31 -11.65 -6.72
C HIS A 41 -1.06 -11.10 -6.02
N PHE A 42 -1.03 -11.05 -4.68
CA PHE A 42 -0.01 -10.32 -3.92
C PHE A 42 0.70 -11.18 -2.87
N VAL A 43 2.00 -10.92 -2.66
CA VAL A 43 2.68 -11.16 -1.37
C VAL A 43 2.74 -9.82 -0.65
N VAL A 44 2.46 -9.81 0.64
CA VAL A 44 2.61 -8.63 1.49
C VAL A 44 3.53 -8.97 2.64
N TYR A 45 4.51 -8.11 2.89
CA TYR A 45 5.29 -8.15 4.13
C TYR A 45 4.90 -6.95 4.99
N LEU A 46 4.62 -7.23 6.26
CA LEU A 46 4.30 -6.22 7.27
C LEU A 46 5.41 -6.22 8.32
N ALA A 47 6.19 -5.14 8.36
CA ALA A 47 7.23 -4.95 9.36
C ALA A 47 6.95 -3.69 10.18
N SER A 48 7.28 -3.70 11.47
CA SER A 48 7.27 -2.49 12.29
C SER A 48 8.39 -1.54 11.85
N ASN A 49 8.17 -0.23 11.97
CA ASN A 49 9.17 0.81 11.78
C ASN A 49 9.12 1.80 12.96
N ASN A 50 10.07 2.73 13.03
CA ASN A 50 10.16 3.73 14.11
C ASN A 50 9.91 5.17 13.62
N ILE A 51 9.11 5.34 12.55
CA ILE A 51 8.96 6.63 11.84
C ILE A 51 7.60 7.31 12.15
N GLY A 52 6.77 6.67 12.97
CA GLY A 52 5.47 7.23 13.37
C GLY A 52 4.41 7.20 12.28
N ARG A 53 4.66 6.53 11.14
CA ARG A 53 3.76 6.50 9.98
C ARG A 53 3.90 5.23 9.15
N PRO A 54 2.83 4.80 8.46
CA PRO A 54 2.94 3.71 7.51
C PRO A 54 3.76 4.14 6.28
N ARG A 55 4.56 3.23 5.75
CA ARG A 55 5.30 3.41 4.49
C ARG A 55 5.00 2.26 3.54
N LEU A 56 4.98 2.55 2.24
CA LEU A 56 4.67 1.59 1.20
C LEU A 56 5.89 1.32 0.33
N GLY A 57 6.25 0.04 0.22
CA GLY A 57 7.12 -0.49 -0.81
C GLY A 57 6.31 -1.28 -1.84
N ILE A 58 6.63 -1.15 -3.13
CA ILE A 58 5.94 -1.90 -4.19
C ILE A 58 6.95 -2.54 -5.13
N THR A 59 6.80 -3.84 -5.37
CA THR A 59 7.58 -4.59 -6.34
C THR A 59 6.65 -5.26 -7.36
N ALA A 60 6.91 -5.05 -8.64
CA ALA A 60 6.25 -5.77 -9.73
C ALA A 60 7.33 -6.23 -10.73
N SER A 61 7.66 -7.52 -10.68
CA SER A 61 8.72 -8.10 -11.52
C SER A 61 8.26 -8.23 -12.98
N ARG A 62 9.19 -8.51 -13.91
CA ARG A 62 8.87 -8.76 -15.32
C ARG A 62 7.90 -9.96 -15.50
N LYS A 63 7.89 -10.90 -14.55
CA LYS A 63 6.99 -12.08 -14.54
C LYS A 63 5.51 -11.70 -14.40
N VAL A 64 5.21 -10.53 -13.86
CA VAL A 64 3.83 -10.04 -13.69
C VAL A 64 3.19 -9.67 -15.03
N GLY A 65 3.99 -9.25 -16.02
CA GLY A 65 3.49 -8.88 -17.34
C GLY A 65 4.26 -7.72 -17.98
N LYS A 66 3.71 -7.21 -19.09
CA LYS A 66 4.26 -6.06 -19.83
C LYS A 66 4.32 -4.80 -18.95
N ALA A 67 5.12 -3.82 -19.36
CA ALA A 67 5.31 -2.58 -18.61
C ALA A 67 3.99 -1.86 -18.25
N VAL A 68 3.02 -1.87 -19.17
CA VAL A 68 1.68 -1.28 -18.97
C VAL A 68 0.95 -1.94 -17.79
N VAL A 69 0.86 -3.28 -17.78
CA VAL A 69 0.23 -4.05 -16.68
C VAL A 69 0.94 -3.80 -15.36
N ARG A 70 2.28 -3.87 -15.33
CA ARG A 70 3.07 -3.59 -14.11
C ARG A 70 2.87 -2.18 -13.60
N ASN A 71 2.77 -1.20 -14.48
CA ASN A 71 2.57 0.19 -14.09
C ASN A 71 1.14 0.43 -13.59
N ARG A 72 0.14 -0.22 -14.21
CA ARG A 72 -1.25 -0.20 -13.76
C ARG A 72 -1.38 -0.77 -12.35
N VAL A 73 -0.90 -1.98 -12.10
CA VAL A 73 -1.01 -2.59 -10.75
C VAL A 73 -0.28 -1.76 -9.68
N LYS A 74 0.89 -1.18 -9.99
CA LYS A 74 1.56 -0.23 -9.08
C LYS A 74 0.71 1.02 -8.82
N ARG A 75 -0.01 1.54 -9.81
CA ARG A 75 -0.93 2.68 -9.64
C ARG A 75 -2.09 2.31 -8.72
N LEU A 76 -2.71 1.14 -8.91
CA LEU A 76 -3.79 0.65 -8.06
C LEU A 76 -3.34 0.43 -6.61
N ILE A 77 -2.16 -0.17 -6.38
CA ILE A 77 -1.62 -0.37 -5.03
C ILE A 77 -1.34 0.97 -4.33
N ARG A 78 -0.81 1.97 -5.06
CA ARG A 78 -0.62 3.32 -4.48
C ARG A 78 -1.94 3.97 -4.13
N GLU A 79 -2.96 3.80 -4.98
CA GLU A 79 -4.29 4.35 -4.74
C GLU A 79 -4.95 3.69 -3.53
N TYR A 80 -4.86 2.37 -3.40
CA TYR A 80 -5.24 1.64 -2.19
C TYR A 80 -4.58 2.24 -0.94
N PHE A 81 -3.25 2.37 -0.95
CA PHE A 81 -2.54 2.92 0.20
C PHE A 81 -2.96 4.35 0.51
N ARG A 82 -3.15 5.17 -0.52
CA ARG A 82 -3.61 6.55 -0.40
C ARG A 82 -4.93 6.65 0.36
N VAL A 83 -5.89 5.77 0.07
CA VAL A 83 -7.21 5.77 0.73
C VAL A 83 -7.23 5.04 2.06
N SER A 84 -6.40 4.01 2.24
CA SER A 84 -6.44 3.14 3.42
C SER A 84 -5.42 3.52 4.51
N LYS A 85 -4.47 4.43 4.26
CA LYS A 85 -3.36 4.71 5.20
C LYS A 85 -3.77 5.13 6.61
N HIS A 86 -4.95 5.73 6.77
CA HIS A 86 -5.49 6.12 8.08
C HIS A 86 -6.05 4.93 8.88
N CYS A 87 -6.39 3.84 8.19
CA CYS A 87 -6.85 2.59 8.80
C CYS A 87 -5.69 1.60 9.03
N LEU A 88 -4.50 1.90 8.51
CA LEU A 88 -3.31 1.08 8.75
C LEU A 88 -2.78 1.36 10.16
N PRO A 89 -2.26 0.33 10.87
CA PRO A 89 -1.55 0.56 12.11
C PRO A 89 -0.41 1.58 11.91
N PRO A 90 -0.22 2.51 12.86
CA PRO A 90 0.88 3.46 12.77
C PRO A 90 2.21 2.72 12.75
N SER A 91 3.22 3.37 12.17
CA SER A 91 4.61 2.89 12.19
C SER A 91 4.82 1.50 11.57
N ARG A 92 4.26 1.25 10.38
CA ARG A 92 4.49 0.00 9.64
C ARG A 92 5.04 0.19 8.23
N ASP A 93 6.06 -0.59 7.91
CA ASP A 93 6.52 -0.81 6.55
C ASP A 93 5.66 -1.91 5.90
N VAL A 94 4.93 -1.53 4.84
CA VAL A 94 4.08 -2.41 4.04
C VAL A 94 4.76 -2.63 2.69
N VAL A 95 5.31 -3.82 2.45
CA VAL A 95 5.92 -4.17 1.16
C VAL A 95 4.97 -5.07 0.38
N VAL A 96 4.46 -4.59 -0.74
CA VAL A 96 3.56 -5.33 -1.64
C VAL A 96 4.33 -5.81 -2.86
N ILE A 97 4.37 -7.12 -3.07
CA ILE A 97 4.94 -7.76 -4.24
C ILE A 97 3.80 -8.31 -5.10
N ALA A 98 3.59 -7.74 -6.28
CA ALA A 98 2.69 -8.28 -7.27
C ALA A 98 3.28 -9.57 -7.86
N ARG A 99 2.52 -10.67 -7.79
CA ARG A 99 2.88 -11.96 -8.42
C ARG A 99 2.13 -12.20 -9.71
N LYS A 100 0.86 -11.79 -9.76
CA LYS A 100 -0.03 -11.91 -10.91
C LYS A 100 -0.83 -10.62 -11.04
N ALA A 101 -1.04 -10.16 -12.27
CA ALA A 101 -1.95 -9.09 -12.61
C ALA A 101 -2.26 -9.15 -14.10
N ASP A 102 -3.41 -8.65 -14.49
CA ASP A 102 -3.79 -8.45 -15.88
C ASP A 102 -4.13 -6.98 -16.14
N ALA A 103 -4.52 -6.67 -17.38
CA ALA A 103 -4.87 -5.31 -17.78
C ALA A 103 -6.23 -4.86 -17.21
N GLU A 104 -7.10 -5.79 -16.85
CA GLU A 104 -8.48 -5.54 -16.41
C GLU A 104 -8.60 -5.35 -14.90
N MET A 105 -7.59 -5.79 -14.14
CA MET A 105 -7.55 -5.66 -12.69
C MET A 105 -7.97 -4.26 -12.25
N ARG A 106 -8.92 -4.23 -11.33
CA ARG A 106 -9.60 -3.04 -10.82
C ARG A 106 -9.17 -2.72 -9.39
N LEU A 107 -9.39 -1.48 -8.99
CA LEU A 107 -9.06 -1.03 -7.64
C LEU A 107 -9.83 -1.83 -6.58
N GLN A 108 -11.09 -2.18 -6.83
CA GLN A 108 -11.92 -2.94 -5.89
C GLN A 108 -11.31 -4.31 -5.55
N GLU A 109 -10.70 -4.97 -6.53
CA GLU A 109 -10.04 -6.28 -6.33
C GLU A 109 -8.79 -6.12 -5.48
N VAL A 110 -7.96 -5.11 -5.78
CA VAL A 110 -6.78 -4.76 -4.98
C VAL A 110 -7.17 -4.43 -3.54
N MET A 111 -8.20 -3.62 -3.34
CA MET A 111 -8.71 -3.27 -2.01
C MET A 111 -9.14 -4.51 -1.23
N ARG A 112 -9.97 -5.37 -1.83
CA ARG A 112 -10.48 -6.59 -1.20
C ARG A 112 -9.34 -7.52 -0.76
N GLU A 113 -8.37 -7.76 -1.65
CA GLU A 113 -7.26 -8.65 -1.33
C GLU A 113 -6.31 -8.05 -0.30
N LEU A 114 -5.96 -6.77 -0.43
CA LEU A 114 -5.03 -6.11 0.48
C LEU A 114 -5.64 -5.89 1.87
N ASP A 115 -6.92 -5.49 1.98
CA ASP A 115 -7.61 -5.37 3.27
C ASP A 115 -7.62 -6.73 4.00
N ARG A 116 -7.92 -7.82 3.27
CA ARG A 116 -7.93 -9.19 3.83
C ARG A 116 -6.56 -9.62 4.36
N VAL A 117 -5.49 -9.42 3.60
CA VAL A 117 -4.14 -9.88 4.02
C VAL A 117 -3.45 -8.96 5.01
N ILE A 118 -3.80 -7.67 5.02
CA ILE A 118 -3.26 -6.71 5.99
C ILE A 118 -4.05 -6.75 7.30
N GLY A 119 -5.32 -7.17 7.26
CA GLY A 119 -6.21 -7.19 8.42
C GLY A 119 -6.82 -5.82 8.71
N VAL A 120 -7.01 -4.98 7.68
CA VAL A 120 -7.69 -3.70 7.82
C VAL A 120 -9.20 -3.97 7.92
N ARG A 121 -9.81 -3.62 9.04
CA ARG A 121 -11.28 -3.57 9.17
C ARG A 121 -11.71 -2.12 8.95
N ARG A 122 -12.66 -1.91 8.04
CA ARG A 122 -13.23 -0.59 7.71
C ARG A 122 -14.63 -0.49 8.31
#